data_AF-A0A4V2JFD7-F1
#
_entry.id   AF-A0A4V2JFD7-F1
#
_cell.length_a   1.000
_cell.length_b   1.000
_cell.length_c   1.000
_cell.angle_alpha   90.00
_cell.angle_beta   90.00
_cell.angle_gamma   90.00
#
_symmetry.space_group_name_H-M   'P 1'
#
loop_
_entity.id
_entity.type
_entity.pdbx_description
1 polymer ?
#
loop_
_entity_poly.entity_id
_entity_poly.type
_entity_poly.pdbx_seq_one_letter_code
_entity_poly.pdbx_strand_id
1 'polypeptide(L)'
;MDKEQIAALRKSLGLSQAEFGQLFDAHSMTVSKWERGVLVPSAYQHALLQQFKRTADVKEEKAKQELKNLLIGAGVVAALVWLLNAGK
;
A
#
# COMPACT_ATOMS: atom_id res chain seq x y z
N MET A 1 -14.92 -3.36 4.80
CA MET A 1 -13.92 -4.26 4.24
C MET A 1 -14.36 -5.66 4.56
N ASP A 2 -14.46 -6.49 3.54
CA ASP A 2 -14.67 -7.93 3.70
C ASP A 2 -13.38 -8.64 4.14
N LYS A 3 -13.48 -9.94 4.42
CA LYS A 3 -12.37 -10.76 4.94
C LYS A 3 -11.21 -10.86 3.94
N GLU A 4 -11.49 -10.92 2.64
CA GLU A 4 -10.50 -10.96 1.57
C GLU A 4 -9.71 -9.65 1.50
N GLN A 5 -10.40 -8.52 1.60
CA GLN A 5 -9.80 -7.19 1.60
C GLN A 5 -8.89 -6.97 2.81
N ILE A 6 -9.27 -7.48 3.99
CA ILE A 6 -8.43 -7.39 5.21
C ILE A 6 -7.12 -8.17 4.99
N ALA A 7 -7.21 -9.40 4.51
CA ALA A 7 -6.03 -10.22 4.22
C ALA A 7 -5.14 -9.61 3.13
N ALA A 8 -5.75 -9.06 2.08
CA ALA A 8 -5.04 -8.39 0.98
C ALA A 8 -4.28 -7.15 1.48
N LEU A 9 -4.94 -6.28 2.26
CA LEU A 9 -4.30 -5.09 2.84
C LEU A 9 -3.11 -5.46 3.71
N ARG A 10 -3.25 -6.46 4.59
CA ARG A 10 -2.11 -6.90 5.42
C ARG A 10 -0.95 -7.38 4.56
N LYS A 11 -1.22 -8.23 3.56
CA LYS A 11 -0.19 -8.82 2.70
C LYS A 11 0.51 -7.78 1.82
N SER A 12 -0.22 -6.79 1.29
CA SER A 12 0.39 -5.72 0.49
C SER A 12 1.36 -4.86 1.30
N LEU A 13 1.17 -4.79 2.62
CA LEU A 13 2.06 -4.11 3.56
C LEU A 13 3.22 -4.99 4.04
N GLY A 14 3.25 -6.28 3.67
CA GLY A 14 4.28 -7.22 4.12
C GLY A 14 4.21 -7.57 5.61
N LEU A 15 3.07 -7.36 6.27
CA LEU A 15 2.92 -7.53 7.72
C LEU A 15 2.46 -8.94 8.11
N SER A 16 2.95 -9.43 9.25
CA SER A 16 2.38 -10.58 9.94
C SER A 16 1.01 -10.25 10.56
N GLN A 17 0.23 -11.27 10.92
CA GLN A 17 -1.06 -11.04 11.61
C GLN A 17 -0.89 -10.37 12.98
N ALA A 18 0.25 -10.57 13.64
CA ALA A 18 0.55 -9.93 14.92
C ALA A 18 0.82 -8.43 14.74
N GLU A 19 1.72 -8.07 13.82
CA GLU A 19 2.04 -6.66 13.52
C GLU A 19 0.82 -5.91 12.99
N PHE A 20 0.03 -6.55 12.12
CA PHE A 20 -1.22 -5.96 11.63
C PHE A 20 -2.22 -5.74 12.76
N GLY A 21 -2.37 -6.70 13.68
CA GLY A 21 -3.26 -6.60 14.83
C GLY A 21 -2.93 -5.43 15.75
N GLN A 22 -1.63 -5.17 15.97
CA GLN A 22 -1.16 -4.04 16.79
C GLN A 22 -1.67 -2.68 16.29
N LEU A 23 -1.87 -2.51 14.97
CA LEU A 23 -2.38 -1.26 14.40
C LEU A 23 -3.85 -0.98 14.76
N PHE A 24 -4.61 -2.02 15.12
CA PHE A 24 -6.06 -1.95 15.37
C PHE A 24 -6.46 -2.44 16.76
N ASP A 25 -5.50 -2.50 17.68
CA ASP A 25 -5.65 -3.04 19.04
C ASP A 25 -6.29 -4.45 19.05
N ALA A 26 -5.71 -5.36 18.26
CA ALA A 26 -6.18 -6.71 18.07
C ALA A 26 -5.06 -7.73 18.20
N HIS A 27 -5.38 -8.90 18.77
CA HIS A 27 -4.46 -10.03 18.82
C HIS A 27 -4.35 -10.72 17.45
N SER A 28 -3.24 -11.38 17.16
CA SER A 28 -3.02 -12.12 15.90
C SER A 28 -4.13 -13.13 15.60
N MET A 29 -4.62 -13.83 16.62
CA MET A 29 -5.76 -14.74 16.52
C MET A 29 -7.07 -14.05 16.12
N THR A 30 -7.27 -12.81 16.54
CA THR A 30 -8.43 -11.99 16.16
C THR A 30 -8.34 -11.63 14.68
N VAL A 31 -7.18 -11.19 14.21
CA VAL A 31 -6.91 -10.94 12.79
C VAL A 31 -7.12 -12.21 11.96
N SER A 32 -6.62 -13.35 12.41
CA SER A 32 -6.86 -14.65 11.76
C SER A 32 -8.35 -15.00 11.63
N LYS A 33 -9.16 -14.68 12.65
CA LYS A 33 -10.62 -14.87 12.58
C LYS A 33 -11.27 -13.88 11.62
N TRP A 34 -10.80 -12.64 11.54
CA TRP A 34 -11.25 -11.66 10.54
C TRP A 34 -10.99 -12.13 9.12
N GLU A 35 -9.76 -12.54 8.81
CA GLU A 35 -9.35 -12.99 7.48
C GLU A 35 -10.06 -14.26 7.01
N ARG A 36 -10.51 -15.10 7.94
CA ARG A 36 -11.31 -16.30 7.64
C ARG A 36 -12.83 -16.03 7.62
N GLY A 37 -13.27 -14.84 8.04
CA GLY A 37 -14.69 -14.49 8.17
C GLY A 37 -15.40 -15.17 9.33
N VAL A 38 -14.66 -15.66 10.32
CA VAL A 38 -15.22 -16.29 11.54
C VAL A 38 -15.64 -15.23 12.56
N LEU A 39 -14.99 -14.06 12.52
CA LEU A 39 -15.29 -12.90 13.33
C LEU A 39 -15.27 -11.68 12.43
N VAL A 40 -16.14 -10.71 12.69
CA VAL A 40 -16.11 -9.41 12.00
C VAL A 40 -15.45 -8.38 12.92
N PRO A 41 -14.64 -7.45 12.41
CA PRO A 41 -14.11 -6.34 13.21
C PRO A 41 -15.26 -5.53 13.84
N SER A 42 -14.98 -4.88 14.98
CA SER A 42 -15.94 -3.91 15.54
C SER A 42 -16.18 -2.76 14.57
N ALA A 43 -17.27 -2.01 14.72
CA ALA A 43 -17.56 -0.86 13.86
C ALA A 43 -16.40 0.16 13.84
N TYR A 44 -15.76 0.38 14.99
CA TYR A 44 -14.58 1.24 15.12
C TYR A 44 -13.36 0.69 14.36
N GLN A 45 -13.04 -0.59 14.57
CA GLN A 45 -11.92 -1.25 13.87
C GLN A 45 -12.16 -1.27 12.36
N HIS A 46 -13.39 -1.49 11.94
CA HIS A 46 -13.78 -1.46 10.54
C HIS A 46 -13.60 -0.07 9.92
N ALA A 47 -13.98 1.00 10.62
CA ALA A 47 -13.74 2.37 10.16
C ALA A 47 -12.23 2.67 10.06
N LEU A 48 -11.45 2.24 11.05
CA LEU A 48 -10.01 2.42 11.05
C LEU A 48 -9.33 1.66 9.91
N LEU A 49 -9.74 0.41 9.64
CA LEU A 49 -9.28 -0.37 8.48
C LEU A 49 -9.55 0.35 7.16
N GLN A 50 -10.73 0.93 6.98
CA GLN A 50 -11.07 1.66 5.76
C GLN A 50 -10.25 2.94 5.60
N GLN A 51 -10.09 3.72 6.67
CA GLN A 51 -9.27 4.92 6.64
C GLN A 51 -7.81 4.59 6.36
N PHE A 52 -7.30 3.53 6.97
CA PHE A 52 -5.93 3.06 6.77
C PHE A 52 -5.72 2.63 5.31
N LYS A 53 -6.63 1.82 4.76
CA LYS A 53 -6.58 1.41 3.34
C LYS A 53 -6.55 2.62 2.41
N ARG A 54 -7.48 3.56 2.59
CA ARG A 54 -7.55 4.77 1.75
C ARG A 54 -6.25 5.56 1.78
N THR A 55 -5.64 5.68 2.97
CA THR A 55 -4.38 6.40 3.13
C THR A 55 -3.21 5.68 2.49
N ALA A 56 -3.17 4.34 2.59
CA ALA A 56 -2.15 3.52 1.93
C ALA A 56 -2.25 3.65 0.40
N ASP A 57 -3.45 3.51 -0.17
CA ASP A 57 -3.69 3.62 -1.61
C ASP A 57 -3.25 5.01 -2.14
N VAL A 58 -3.62 6.10 -1.45
CA VAL A 58 -3.22 7.47 -1.85
C VAL A 58 -1.70 7.65 -1.84
N LYS A 59 -1.02 7.11 -0.83
CA LYS A 59 0.45 7.18 -0.74
C LYS A 59 1.13 6.37 -1.83
N GLU A 60 0.63 5.18 -2.12
CA GLU A 60 1.14 4.31 -3.18
C GLU A 60 1.01 4.99 -4.55
N GLU A 61 -0.15 5.55 -4.87
CA GLU A 61 -0.37 6.25 -6.15
C GLU A 61 0.53 7.48 -6.28
N LYS A 62 0.69 8.26 -5.21
CA LYS A 62 1.62 9.39 -5.20
C LYS A 62 3.06 8.94 -5.49
N ALA A 63 3.53 7.88 -4.83
CA ALA A 63 4.87 7.34 -5.04
C ALA A 63 5.08 6.85 -6.49
N LYS A 64 4.09 6.16 -7.07
CA LYS A 64 4.12 5.75 -8.48
C LYS A 64 4.23 6.94 -9.44
N GLN A 65 3.49 8.02 -9.17
CA GLN A 65 3.56 9.23 -9.99
C GLN A 65 4.91 9.94 -9.89
N GLU A 66 5.46 10.06 -8.68
CA GLU A 66 6.80 10.64 -8.48
C GLU A 66 7.88 9.84 -9.21
N LEU A 67 7.81 8.50 -9.12
CA LEU A 67 8.71 7.62 -9.87
C LEU A 67 8.56 7.79 -11.38
N LYS A 68 7.33 7.84 -11.90
CA LYS A 68 7.06 8.07 -13.32
C LYS A 68 7.63 9.40 -13.80
N ASN A 69 7.42 10.47 -13.04
CA ASN A 69 7.92 11.81 -13.38
C ASN A 69 9.45 11.83 -13.39
N LEU A 70 10.10 11.15 -12.44
CA LEU A 70 11.55 11.01 -12.40
C LEU A 70 12.08 10.24 -13.62
N LEU A 71 11.45 9.13 -13.99
CA LEU A 71 11.86 8.32 -15.15
C LEU A 71 11.72 9.09 -16.47
N ILE A 72 10.62 9.84 -16.65
CA ILE A 72 10.42 10.68 -17.84
C ILE A 72 11.45 11.82 -17.85
N GLY A 73 11.61 12.54 -16.74
CA GLY A 73 12.55 13.65 -16.64
C GLY A 73 14.00 13.21 -16.90
N ALA A 74 14.46 12.18 -16.18
CA ALA A 74 15.80 11.63 -16.36
C ALA A 74 16.00 11.04 -17.77
N GLY A 75 15.01 10.34 -18.31
CA GLY A 75 15.06 9.77 -19.66
C GLY A 75 15.16 10.85 -20.75
N VAL A 76 14.39 11.93 -20.64
CA VAL A 76 14.44 13.05 -21.59
C VAL A 76 15.79 13.78 -21.48
N VAL A 77 16.28 14.05 -20.28
CA VAL A 77 17.60 14.69 -20.09
C VAL A 77 18.73 13.82 -20.65
N ALA A 78 18.71 12.51 -20.38
CA ALA A 78 19.70 11.57 -20.92
C ALA A 78 19.66 11.52 -22.46
N ALA A 79 18.47 11.49 -23.06
CA ALA A 79 18.30 11.51 -24.52
C ALA A 79 18.81 12.82 -25.15
N LEU A 80 18.55 13.96 -24.53
CA LEU A 80 19.05 15.26 -24.99
C LEU A 80 20.58 15.34 -24.91
N VAL A 81 21.18 14.88 -23.82
CA VAL A 81 22.64 14.81 -23.67
C VAL A 81 23.26 13.92 -24.74
N TRP A 82 22.65 12.76 -25.01
CA TRP A 82 23.12 11.86 -26.07
C TRP A 82 23.04 12.53 -27.45
N LEU A 83 21.91 13.15 -27.80
CA LEU A 83 21.75 13.86 -29.07
C LEU A 83 22.77 14.98 -29.26
N LEU A 84 23.03 15.77 -28.22
CA LEU A 84 23.99 16.88 -28.26
C LEU A 84 25.45 16.41 -28.40
N ASN A 85 25.77 15.21 -27.90
CA ASN A 85 27.10 14.63 -28.02
C ASN A 85 27.28 13.82 -29.32
N ALA A 86 26.22 13.24 -29.89
CA ALA A 86 26.26 12.46 -31.11
C ALA A 86 26.47 13.30 -32.40
N GLY A 87 26.27 14.62 -32.32
CA GLY A 87 26.47 15.56 -33.42
C GLY A 87 27.85 16.23 -33.48
N LYS A 88 28.82 15.79 -32.66
CA LYS A 88 30.23 16.20 -32.69
C LYS A 88 31.09 15.04 -33.19
#